data_AF-A0A523KBN9-F1
#
_entry.id   AF-A0A523KBN9-F1
#
_cell.length_a   1.000
_cell.length_b   1.000
_cell.length_c   1.000
_cell.angle_alpha   90.00
_cell.angle_beta   90.00
_cell.angle_gamma   90.00
#
_symmetry.space_group_name_H-M   'P 1'
#
loop_
_entity.id
_entity.type
_entity.pdbx_description
1 polymer ?
#
loop_
_entity_poly.entity_id
_entity_poly.type
_entity_poly.pdbx_seq_one_letter_code
_entity_poly.pdbx_strand_id
1 'polypeptide(L)' 'MAKTDITEDELLKTDLRTLWSDTLVEPLCDAVKGEWSDRAIKEIIKELNNKGYKTERLMTILDKNLGPEAAERLARFVI' A
#
# COMPACT_ATOMS: atom_id res chain seq x y z
N MET A 1 12.94 14.62 -28.47
CA MET A 1 11.87 13.66 -28.10
C MET A 1 11.89 13.54 -26.60
N ALA A 2 10.98 14.23 -25.91
CA ALA A 2 10.85 14.15 -24.46
C ALA A 2 10.41 12.72 -24.13
N LYS A 3 11.28 11.96 -23.47
CA LYS A 3 10.92 10.68 -22.87
C LYS A 3 9.93 11.01 -21.75
N THR A 4 8.65 10.80 -22.01
CA THR A 4 7.60 10.74 -21.00
C THR A 4 7.87 9.52 -20.12
N ASP A 5 8.87 9.66 -19.25
CA ASP A 5 9.05 8.86 -18.05
C ASP A 5 8.34 9.58 -16.91
N ILE A 6 7.09 10.00 -17.15
CA ILE A 6 6.15 10.24 -16.06
C ILE A 6 5.75 8.82 -15.66
N THR A 7 6.67 8.20 -14.93
CA THR A 7 6.73 6.80 -14.59
C THR A 7 5.39 6.45 -13.94
N GLU A 8 4.77 5.32 -14.28
CA GLU A 8 3.50 4.87 -13.68
C GLU A 8 3.50 4.96 -12.14
N ASP A 9 4.69 4.86 -11.52
CA ASP A 9 5.00 5.11 -10.11
C ASP A 9 4.63 6.54 -9.63
N GLU A 10 4.91 7.59 -10.40
CA GLU A 10 4.59 8.99 -10.06
C GLU A 10 3.07 9.28 -10.17
N LEU A 11 2.39 8.66 -11.14
CA LEU A 11 0.93 8.72 -11.25
C LEU A 11 0.28 8.00 -10.07
N LEU A 12 0.71 6.77 -9.77
CA LEU A 12 0.27 6.02 -8.60
C LEU A 12 0.48 6.82 -7.32
N LYS A 13 1.66 7.44 -7.14
CA LYS A 13 1.97 8.23 -5.94
C LYS A 13 1.06 9.44 -5.77
N THR A 14 0.72 10.11 -6.86
CA THR A 14 -0.17 11.28 -6.84
C THR A 14 -1.60 10.87 -6.49
N ASP A 15 -2.10 9.80 -7.10
CA ASP A 15 -3.42 9.23 -6.81
C ASP A 15 -3.52 8.76 -5.35
N LEU A 16 -2.50 8.04 -4.86
CA LEU A 16 -2.43 7.58 -3.47
C LEU A 16 -2.48 8.75 -2.49
N ARG A 17 -1.82 9.87 -2.82
CA ARG A 17 -1.80 11.06 -1.97
C ARG A 17 -3.16 11.74 -1.88
N THR A 18 -3.98 11.69 -2.93
CA THR A 18 -5.33 12.26 -2.93
C THR A 18 -6.39 11.35 -2.32
N LEU A 19 -6.17 10.04 -2.31
CA LEU A 19 -7.09 9.08 -1.71
C LEU A 19 -7.15 9.22 -0.19
N TRP A 20 -8.36 9.12 0.34
CA TRP A 20 -8.56 9.11 1.78
C TRP A 20 -8.05 7.79 2.34
N SER A 21 -7.59 7.82 3.58
CA SER A 21 -6.84 6.70 4.15
C SER A 21 -7.63 5.39 4.24
N ASP A 22 -8.97 5.46 4.30
CA ASP A 22 -9.86 4.29 4.20
C ASP A 22 -9.91 3.71 2.79
N THR A 23 -9.83 4.57 1.76
CA THR A 23 -9.80 4.14 0.35
C THR A 23 -8.43 3.59 -0.06
N LEU A 24 -7.36 3.91 0.68
CA LEU A 24 -6.02 3.35 0.47
C LEU A 24 -5.84 1.94 1.04
N VAL A 25 -6.74 1.51 1.92
CA VAL A 25 -6.73 0.14 2.46
C VAL A 25 -7.09 -0.87 1.38
N GLU A 26 -8.05 -0.57 0.52
CA GLU A 26 -8.47 -1.46 -0.56
C GLU A 26 -7.34 -1.79 -1.54
N PRO A 27 -6.59 -0.83 -2.12
CA PRO A 27 -5.45 -1.12 -2.97
C PRO A 27 -4.30 -1.76 -2.19
N LEU A 28 -4.16 -1.53 -0.88
CA LEU A 28 -3.20 -2.30 -0.07
C LEU A 28 -3.61 -3.77 -0.01
N CYS A 29 -4.89 -4.06 0.26
CA CYS A 29 -5.42 -5.42 0.26
C CYS A 29 -5.23 -6.09 -1.11
N ASP A 30 -5.57 -5.38 -2.18
CA ASP A 30 -5.45 -5.88 -3.55
C ASP A 30 -3.98 -6.09 -3.93
N ALA A 31 -3.07 -5.21 -3.51
CA ALA A 31 -1.64 -5.36 -3.75
C ALA A 31 -1.03 -6.56 -3.01
N VAL A 32 -1.43 -6.78 -1.76
CA VAL A 32 -0.98 -7.91 -0.94
C VAL A 32 -1.53 -9.24 -1.47
N LYS A 33 -2.77 -9.25 -1.98
CA LYS A 33 -3.44 -10.43 -2.54
C LYS A 33 -3.03 -10.73 -3.98
N GLY A 34 -2.90 -9.71 -4.81
CA GLY A 34 -2.67 -9.78 -6.26
C GLY A 34 -1.20 -9.92 -6.66
N GLU A 35 -0.33 -10.32 -5.73
CA GLU A 35 1.12 -10.47 -5.97
C GLU A 35 1.79 -9.23 -6.58
N TRP A 36 1.38 -8.04 -6.14
CA TRP A 36 2.03 -6.83 -6.61
C TRP A 36 3.49 -6.81 -6.16
N SER A 37 4.30 -6.03 -6.88
CA SER A 37 5.70 -5.85 -6.54
C SER A 37 5.85 -5.30 -5.11
N ASP A 38 6.82 -5.84 -4.37
CA ASP A 38 7.14 -5.42 -3.00
C ASP A 38 7.34 -3.91 -2.86
N ARG A 39 7.88 -3.27 -3.92
CA ARG A 39 8.06 -1.81 -4.00
C ARG A 39 6.72 -1.06 -3.95
N ALA A 40 5.71 -1.52 -4.69
CA ALA A 40 4.40 -0.89 -4.72
C ALA A 40 3.70 -1.01 -3.37
N ILE A 41 3.76 -2.20 -2.75
CA ILE A 41 3.24 -2.45 -1.40
C ILE A 41 3.90 -1.49 -0.39
N LYS A 42 5.23 -1.34 -0.45
CA LYS A 42 5.96 -0.40 0.42
C LYS A 42 5.55 1.06 0.24
N GLU A 43 5.34 1.52 -1.00
CA GLU A 43 4.92 2.91 -1.25
C GLU A 43 3.50 3.17 -0.69
N ILE A 44 2.58 2.20 -0.81
CA ILE A 44 1.23 2.29 -0.24
C ILE A 44 1.30 2.35 1.30
N ILE A 45 2.08 1.46 1.93
CA ILE A 45 2.28 1.45 3.39
C ILE A 45 2.89 2.77 3.87
N LYS A 46 3.84 3.32 3.12
CA LYS A 46 4.49 4.58 3.45
C LYS A 46 3.52 5.75 3.40
N GLU A 47 2.67 5.82 2.37
CA GLU A 47 1.64 6.86 2.30
C GLU A 47 0.58 6.71 3.39
N LEU A 48 0.16 5.48 3.70
CA LEU A 48 -0.74 5.23 4.83
C LEU A 48 -0.12 5.68 6.16
N ASN A 49 1.15 5.39 6.41
CA ASN A 49 1.87 5.88 7.59
C ASN A 49 1.98 7.41 7.61
N ASN A 50 2.29 8.06 6.48
CA ASN A 50 2.32 9.52 6.37
C ASN A 50 0.97 10.16 6.71
N LYS A 51 -0.13 9.46 6.40
CA LYS A 51 -1.51 9.85 6.72
C LYS A 51 -1.94 9.48 8.14
N GLY A 52 -1.04 8.96 8.97
CA GLY A 52 -1.27 8.62 10.38
C GLY A 52 -1.81 7.21 10.64
N TYR A 53 -1.84 6.33 9.63
CA TYR A 53 -2.23 4.94 9.82
C TYR A 53 -1.03 4.14 10.31
N LYS A 54 -1.06 3.77 11.59
CA LYS A 54 -0.04 2.91 12.19
C LYS A 54 -0.05 1.54 11.53
N THR A 55 1.14 0.97 11.36
CA THR A 55 1.33 -0.40 10.88
C THR A 55 0.46 -1.42 11.61
N GLU A 56 0.39 -1.39 12.95
CA GLU A 56 -0.48 -2.32 13.72
C GLU A 56 -1.95 -2.25 13.28
N ARG A 57 -2.44 -1.05 12.96
CA ARG A 57 -3.81 -0.87 12.47
C ARG A 57 -3.96 -1.46 11.07
N LEU A 58 -2.97 -1.27 10.19
CA LEU A 58 -2.97 -1.86 8.85
C LEU A 58 -2.92 -3.39 8.90
N MET A 59 -2.10 -3.96 9.78
CA MET A 59 -2.03 -5.41 10.00
C MET A 59 -3.37 -5.97 10.50
N THR A 60 -4.01 -5.29 11.46
CA THR A 60 -5.34 -5.69 11.97
C THR A 60 -6.40 -5.64 10.87
N ILE A 61 -6.34 -4.63 10.00
CA ILE A 61 -7.26 -4.49 8.89
C ILE A 61 -7.04 -5.59 7.86
N LEU A 62 -5.78 -5.90 7.51
CA LEU A 62 -5.45 -6.96 6.58
C LEU A 62 -5.80 -8.35 7.13
N ASP A 63 -5.54 -8.59 8.41
CA ASP A 63 -5.96 -9.81 9.10
C ASP A 63 -7.48 -10.01 9.00
N LYS A 64 -8.26 -8.96 9.25
CA LYS A 64 -9.72 -9.01 9.16
C LYS A 64 -10.27 -9.16 7.74
N ASN A 65 -9.62 -8.57 6.73
CA ASN A 65 -10.13 -8.54 5.35
C ASN A 65 -9.63 -9.71 4.50
N LEU A 66 -8.38 -10.14 4.71
CA LEU A 66 -7.69 -11.13 3.89
C LEU A 66 -7.22 -12.35 4.69
N GLY A 67 -7.14 -12.24 6.00
CA GLY A 67 -6.63 -13.29 6.89
C GLY A 67 -5.20 -13.03 7.39
N PRO A 68 -4.74 -13.85 8.33
CA PRO A 68 -3.46 -13.66 9.03
C PRO A 68 -2.25 -13.71 8.09
N GLU A 69 -2.34 -14.42 6.97
CA GLU A 69 -1.29 -14.51 5.95
C GLU A 69 -0.96 -13.14 5.33
N ALA A 70 -1.97 -12.30 5.11
CA ALA A 70 -1.78 -10.95 4.57
C ALA A 70 -1.11 -10.02 5.60
N ALA A 71 -1.48 -10.15 6.88
CA ALA A 71 -0.84 -9.42 7.96
C ALA A 71 0.62 -9.85 8.16
N GLU A 72 0.92 -11.15 8.04
CA GLU A 72 2.29 -11.67 8.09
C GLU A 72 3.12 -11.17 6.91
N ARG A 73 2.54 -11.12 5.71
CA ARG A 73 3.19 -10.55 4.53
C ARG A 73 3.50 -9.07 4.74
N LEU A 74 2.59 -8.30 5.33
CA LEU A 74 2.85 -6.92 5.70
C LEU A 74 3.99 -6.78 6.72
N ALA A 75 4.06 -7.68 7.71
CA ALA A 75 5.09 -7.68 8.75
C ALA A 75 6.50 -7.72 8.16
N ARG A 76 6.69 -8.46 7.05
CA ARG A 76 7.98 -8.58 6.34
C ARG A 76 8.46 -7.27 5.72
N PHE A 77 7.58 -6.29 5.50
CA PHE A 77 7.95 -5.00 4.91
C PHE A 77 8.24 -3.90 5.92
N VAL A 78 7.92 -4.13 7.20
CA VAL A 78 7.93 -3.10 8.24
C VAL A 78 9.05 -3.33 9.26
N ILE A 79 9.76 -4.45 9.16
CA ILE A 79 10.99 -4.77 9.89
C ILE A 79 12.20 -4.10 9.22
#